data_AF-A0A4R0X565-F1
#
_entry.id   AF-A0A4R0X565-F1
#
_cell.length_a   1.000
_cell.length_b   1.000
_cell.length_c   1.000
_cell.angle_alpha   90.00
_cell.angle_beta   90.00
_cell.angle_gamma   90.00
#
_symmetry.space_group_name_H-M   'P 1'
#
loop_
_entity.id
_entity.type
_entity.pdbx_description
1 polymer ?
#
loop_
_entity_poly.entity_id
_entity_poly.type
_entity_poly.pdbx_seq_one_letter_code
_entity_poly.pdbx_strand_id
1 'polypeptide(L)'
;MQRHFPRPVARIASGLLLASLMAGASLAHAQTAAQTQAAPPVDPTFSAWSLAQSCQQKSDNVAHGQCVGAIRGIIHGYQYGVLFLSQRTSLAAKETQRVSLCLRDVPVSTLVDEFVQDASQVSADSLKRTPAEVAVLGSVHMHHACY
;
A
#
# COMPACT_ATOMS: atom_id res chain seq x y z
N MET A 1 -58.09 11.74 44.70
CA MET A 1 -57.10 11.52 43.62
C MET A 1 -57.77 11.84 42.29
N GLN A 2 -57.25 12.84 41.58
CA GLN A 2 -57.91 13.47 40.43
C GLN A 2 -57.73 12.67 39.12
N ARG A 3 -58.76 12.67 38.28
CA ARG A 3 -58.74 12.37 36.84
C ARG A 3 -59.33 13.57 36.10
N HIS A 4 -58.80 13.95 34.94
CA HIS A 4 -59.52 14.17 33.66
C HIS A 4 -58.70 15.01 32.64
N PHE A 5 -58.34 14.34 31.54
CA PHE A 5 -58.25 14.70 30.11
C PHE A 5 -57.38 15.85 29.54
N PRO A 6 -56.85 15.64 28.31
CA PRO A 6 -55.98 16.57 27.60
C PRO A 6 -56.77 17.57 26.74
N ARG A 7 -56.19 18.73 26.43
CA ARG A 7 -56.58 19.53 25.25
C ARG A 7 -55.36 20.17 24.56
N PRO A 8 -55.39 20.28 23.22
CA PRO A 8 -54.32 20.78 22.35
C PRO A 8 -54.54 22.27 21.97
N VAL A 9 -53.78 22.76 20.97
CA VAL A 9 -53.80 24.06 20.24
C VAL A 9 -52.57 24.91 20.62
N ALA A 10 -51.49 25.08 19.84
CA ALA A 10 -51.22 25.36 18.41
C ALA A 10 -50.83 26.84 18.15
N ARG A 11 -49.91 27.01 17.17
CA ARG A 11 -49.34 28.22 16.50
C ARG A 11 -47.91 28.56 16.96
N ILE A 12 -46.84 28.21 16.24
CA ILE A 12 -46.36 28.48 14.85
C ILE A 12 -45.79 29.91 14.67
N ALA A 13 -44.57 29.94 14.11
CA ALA A 13 -43.84 31.06 13.47
C ALA A 13 -43.15 32.04 14.45
N SER A 14 -41.91 32.50 14.26
CA SER A 14 -41.01 32.52 13.11
C SER A 14 -39.58 32.71 13.65
N GLY A 15 -38.62 31.98 13.10
CA GLY A 15 -37.20 32.25 13.27
C GLY A 15 -36.49 31.79 12.02
N LEU A 16 -36.58 32.60 10.96
CA LEU A 16 -35.97 32.32 9.66
C LEU A 16 -34.46 32.07 9.81
N LEU A 17 -34.06 30.97 9.18
CA LEU A 17 -32.70 30.54 8.92
C LEU A 17 -31.86 31.65 8.28
N LEU A 18 -30.84 32.11 8.99
CA LEU A 18 -29.71 32.85 8.43
C LEU A 18 -28.44 32.02 8.68
N ALA A 19 -28.25 31.02 7.83
CA ALA A 19 -26.98 30.29 7.72
C ALA A 19 -26.80 29.79 6.27
N SER A 20 -27.09 30.64 5.30
CA SER A 20 -26.65 30.45 3.92
C SER A 20 -25.41 31.29 3.72
N LEU A 21 -24.23 30.73 3.95
CA LEU A 21 -22.97 31.14 3.34
C LEU A 21 -21.92 30.07 3.66
N MET A 22 -21.36 29.48 2.60
CA MET A 22 -20.18 28.60 2.59
C MET A 22 -20.40 27.08 2.72
N ALA A 23 -21.30 26.54 1.90
CA ALA A 23 -21.29 25.12 1.55
C ALA A 23 -21.21 24.99 0.02
N GLY A 24 -20.02 25.20 -0.55
CA GLY A 24 -19.87 25.19 -2.01
C GLY A 24 -18.45 25.32 -2.55
N ALA A 25 -17.42 24.88 -1.81
CA ALA A 25 -16.03 24.95 -2.28
C ALA A 25 -15.24 23.64 -2.09
N SER A 26 -15.90 22.50 -1.83
CA SER A 26 -15.20 21.22 -1.58
C SER A 26 -15.34 20.18 -2.70
N LEU A 27 -15.92 20.54 -3.86
CA LEU A 27 -16.01 19.64 -5.01
C LEU A 27 -14.94 19.89 -6.10
N ALA A 28 -14.12 20.95 -5.96
CA ALA A 28 -13.15 21.34 -7.00
C ALA A 28 -11.73 20.77 -6.83
N HIS A 29 -11.41 20.07 -5.73
CA HIS A 29 -10.07 19.51 -5.51
C HIS A 29 -9.95 18.00 -5.74
N ALA A 30 -11.06 17.30 -6.04
CA ALA A 30 -11.02 15.86 -6.34
C ALA A 30 -10.81 15.56 -7.84
N GLN A 31 -11.10 16.51 -8.73
CA GLN A 31 -11.12 16.26 -10.19
C GLN A 31 -9.94 16.85 -10.97
N THR A 32 -8.98 17.49 -10.30
CA THR A 32 -7.80 18.10 -10.95
C THR A 32 -6.50 17.31 -10.70
N ALA A 33 -6.58 16.06 -10.25
CA ALA A 33 -5.42 15.18 -10.07
C ALA A 33 -5.18 14.22 -11.26
N ALA A 34 -5.92 14.38 -12.36
CA ALA A 34 -5.74 13.60 -13.59
C ALA A 34 -4.80 14.28 -14.61
N GLN A 35 -3.94 15.21 -14.17
CA GLN A 35 -2.84 15.71 -14.97
C GLN A 35 -1.56 15.01 -14.54
N THR A 36 -1.22 13.93 -15.25
CA THR A 36 0.11 13.30 -15.25
C THR A 36 0.74 13.21 -13.86
N GLN A 37 0.20 12.33 -13.00
CA GLN A 37 0.94 11.88 -11.82
C GLN A 37 2.20 11.18 -12.32
N ALA A 38 3.28 11.94 -12.48
CA ALA A 38 4.62 11.39 -12.46
C ALA A 38 4.70 10.55 -11.18
N ALA A 39 5.13 9.29 -11.30
CA ALA A 39 5.32 8.43 -10.15
C ALA A 39 6.08 9.21 -9.06
N PRO A 40 5.70 9.06 -7.77
CA PRO A 40 6.39 9.75 -6.69
C PRO A 40 7.90 9.52 -6.83
N PRO A 41 8.73 10.56 -6.59
CA PRO A 41 10.16 10.45 -6.79
C PRO A 41 10.69 9.24 -6.02
N VAL A 42 11.33 8.31 -6.73
CA VAL A 42 12.00 7.18 -6.10
C VAL A 42 13.19 7.72 -5.32
N ASP A 43 13.32 7.32 -4.05
CA ASP A 43 14.55 7.58 -3.32
C ASP A 43 15.71 6.91 -4.07
N PRO A 44 16.64 7.70 -4.65
CA PRO A 44 17.70 7.13 -5.47
C PRO A 44 18.63 6.21 -4.66
N THR A 45 18.63 6.34 -3.32
CA THR A 45 19.41 5.48 -2.44
C THR A 45 18.80 4.07 -2.29
N PHE A 46 17.49 3.92 -2.51
CA PHE A 46 16.76 2.65 -2.34
C PHE A 46 15.89 2.29 -3.57
N SER A 47 16.55 2.20 -4.72
CA SER A 47 15.95 1.72 -5.99
C SER A 47 16.13 0.21 -6.15
N ALA A 48 15.37 -0.40 -7.06
CA ALA A 48 15.54 -1.81 -7.43
C ALA A 48 16.95 -2.07 -7.97
N TRP A 49 17.53 -1.09 -8.68
CA TRP A 49 18.91 -1.17 -9.16
C TRP A 49 19.93 -1.23 -8.02
N SER A 50 19.86 -0.32 -7.04
CA SER A 50 20.83 -0.28 -5.94
C SER A 50 20.71 -1.52 -5.04
N LEU A 51 19.49 -2.01 -4.82
CA LEU A 51 19.27 -3.26 -4.09
C LEU A 51 19.85 -4.46 -4.85
N ALA A 52 19.57 -4.60 -6.15
CA ALA A 52 20.10 -5.71 -6.96
C ALA A 52 21.64 -5.73 -6.97
N GLN A 53 22.29 -4.57 -7.07
CA GLN A 53 23.74 -4.46 -6.98
C GLN A 53 24.27 -4.91 -5.61
N SER A 54 23.63 -4.51 -4.52
CA SER A 54 23.98 -4.98 -3.17
C SER A 54 23.83 -6.50 -3.04
N CYS A 55 22.78 -7.08 -3.59
CA CYS A 55 22.52 -8.51 -3.55
C CYS A 55 23.51 -9.36 -4.38
N GLN A 56 24.10 -8.78 -5.43
CA GLN A 56 25.11 -9.46 -6.26
C GLN A 56 26.48 -9.55 -5.57
N GLN A 57 26.76 -8.74 -4.55
CA GLN A 57 28.04 -8.73 -3.83
C GLN A 57 28.13 -9.86 -2.79
N LYS A 58 27.96 -11.12 -3.22
CA LYS A 58 27.93 -12.30 -2.33
C LYS A 58 29.22 -12.52 -1.53
N SER A 59 30.36 -11.98 -2.00
CA SER A 59 31.66 -12.07 -1.31
C SER A 59 31.83 -11.05 -0.18
N ASP A 60 30.98 -10.03 -0.11
CA ASP A 60 30.96 -9.05 0.97
C ASP A 60 29.82 -9.40 1.93
N ASN A 61 30.16 -9.93 3.10
CA ASN A 61 29.20 -10.34 4.12
C ASN A 61 28.33 -9.18 4.63
N VAL A 62 28.84 -7.95 4.61
CA VAL A 62 28.09 -6.75 5.03
C VAL A 62 27.06 -6.40 3.96
N ALA A 63 27.49 -6.28 2.70
CA ALA A 63 26.60 -5.99 1.58
C ALA A 63 25.53 -7.09 1.42
N HIS A 64 25.93 -8.36 1.55
CA HIS A 64 25.01 -9.49 1.52
C HIS A 64 24.01 -9.45 2.68
N GLY A 65 24.47 -9.18 3.90
CA GLY A 65 23.59 -9.03 5.07
C GLY A 65 22.59 -7.88 4.92
N GLN A 66 23.02 -6.75 4.34
CA GLN A 66 22.14 -5.62 4.03
C GLN A 66 21.08 -5.97 3.00
N CYS A 67 21.45 -6.65 1.90
CA CYS A 67 20.50 -7.14 0.91
C CYS A 67 19.45 -8.09 1.54
N VAL A 68 19.91 -9.11 2.28
CA VAL A 68 19.02 -10.09 2.92
C VAL A 68 18.07 -9.40 3.92
N GLY A 69 18.60 -8.45 4.70
CA GLY A 69 17.82 -7.65 5.64
C GLY A 69 16.76 -6.80 4.95
N ALA A 70 17.11 -6.13 3.85
CA ALA A 70 16.20 -5.31 3.05
C ALA A 70 15.07 -6.13 2.44
N ILE A 71 15.39 -7.25 1.77
CA ILE A 71 14.39 -8.14 1.17
C ILE A 71 13.45 -8.70 2.23
N ARG A 72 14.00 -9.19 3.35
CA ARG A 72 13.21 -9.68 4.49
C ARG A 72 12.29 -8.59 5.05
N GLY A 73 12.78 -7.37 5.19
CA GLY A 73 12.02 -6.22 5.67
C GLY A 73 10.84 -5.87 4.76
N ILE A 74 11.07 -5.82 3.45
CA ILE A 74 10.03 -5.58 2.44
C ILE A 74 8.94 -6.65 2.52
N ILE A 75 9.32 -7.94 2.53
CA ILE A 75 8.38 -9.05 2.55
C ILE A 75 7.51 -9.03 3.81
N HIS A 76 8.13 -8.94 4.99
CA HIS A 76 7.37 -8.92 6.24
C HIS A 76 6.53 -7.65 6.37
N GLY A 77 7.04 -6.49 5.95
CA GLY A 77 6.27 -5.25 5.90
C GLY A 77 5.00 -5.40 5.06
N TYR A 78 5.12 -6.01 3.88
CA TYR A 78 3.98 -6.32 3.02
C TYR A 78 3.00 -7.30 3.65
N GLN A 79 3.48 -8.41 4.21
CA GLN A 79 2.64 -9.39 4.90
C GLN A 79 1.85 -8.76 6.06
N TYR A 80 2.51 -7.93 6.87
CA TYR A 80 1.84 -7.17 7.93
C TYR A 80 0.84 -6.15 7.37
N GLY A 81 1.17 -5.47 6.27
CA GLY A 81 0.27 -4.56 5.59
C GLY A 81 -1.00 -5.24 5.10
N VAL A 82 -0.89 -6.40 4.46
CA VAL A 82 -2.03 -7.21 4.01
C VAL A 82 -2.90 -7.65 5.18
N LEU A 83 -2.30 -8.15 6.27
CA LEU A 83 -3.02 -8.54 7.48
C LEU A 83 -3.71 -7.36 8.17
N PHE A 84 -3.05 -6.20 8.22
CA PHE A 84 -3.60 -4.98 8.78
C PHE A 84 -4.83 -4.54 7.98
N LEU A 85 -4.72 -4.52 6.64
CA LEU A 85 -5.82 -4.16 5.75
C LEU A 85 -6.97 -5.15 5.87
N SER A 86 -6.72 -6.46 5.86
CA SER A 86 -7.79 -7.47 5.97
C SER A 86 -8.62 -7.31 7.24
N GLN A 87 -8.00 -6.90 8.36
CA GLN A 87 -8.67 -6.67 9.63
C GLN A 87 -9.44 -5.35 9.69
N ARG A 88 -8.97 -4.31 8.98
CA ARG A 88 -9.51 -2.94 9.09
C ARG A 88 -10.51 -2.57 8.01
N THR A 89 -10.38 -3.12 6.81
CA THR A 89 -11.25 -2.80 5.67
C THR A 89 -12.21 -3.93 5.32
N SER A 90 -12.21 -5.03 6.09
CA SER A 90 -13.03 -6.23 5.82
C SER A 90 -12.92 -6.69 4.36
N LEU A 91 -11.69 -6.73 3.83
CA LEU A 91 -11.45 -7.34 2.53
C LEU A 91 -12.04 -8.75 2.53
N ALA A 92 -12.81 -9.06 1.49
CA ALA A 92 -13.30 -10.41 1.29
C ALA A 92 -12.11 -11.37 1.27
N ALA A 93 -12.25 -12.57 1.85
CA ALA A 93 -11.14 -13.53 1.98
C ALA A 93 -10.43 -13.79 0.64
N LYS A 94 -11.20 -13.85 -0.46
CA LYS A 94 -10.67 -14.00 -1.82
C LYS A 94 -9.78 -12.83 -2.26
N GLU A 95 -10.14 -11.59 -1.93
CA GLU A 95 -9.30 -10.42 -2.26
C GLU A 95 -8.05 -10.37 -1.39
N THR A 96 -8.13 -10.73 -0.11
CA THR A 96 -6.94 -10.88 0.74
C THR A 96 -6.00 -11.96 0.21
N GLN A 97 -6.54 -13.11 -0.23
CA GLN A 97 -5.75 -14.20 -0.80
C GLN A 97 -5.01 -13.76 -2.07
N ARG A 98 -5.66 -13.03 -2.97
CA ARG A 98 -5.04 -12.53 -4.22
C ARG A 98 -3.83 -11.63 -4.01
N VAL A 99 -3.76 -10.95 -2.88
CA VAL A 99 -2.62 -10.07 -2.52
C VAL A 99 -1.72 -10.70 -1.46
N SER A 100 -1.92 -11.96 -1.09
CA SER A 100 -1.09 -12.65 -0.11
C SER A 100 0.11 -13.35 -0.76
N LEU A 101 1.18 -13.52 0.01
CA LEU A 101 2.39 -14.24 -0.39
C LEU A 101 2.43 -15.61 0.30
N CYS A 102 2.62 -16.68 -0.48
CA CYS A 102 2.62 -18.06 -0.02
C CYS A 102 4.04 -18.56 0.26
N LEU A 103 4.66 -17.97 1.28
CA LEU A 103 6.10 -18.15 1.59
C LEU A 103 6.39 -19.26 2.63
N ARG A 104 5.50 -20.24 2.77
CA ARG A 104 5.72 -21.31 3.75
C ARG A 104 6.91 -22.15 3.31
N ASP A 105 7.89 -22.28 4.19
CA ASP A 105 9.14 -23.03 3.95
C ASP A 105 10.03 -22.46 2.82
N VAL A 106 9.83 -21.19 2.43
CA VAL A 106 10.66 -20.51 1.42
C VAL A 106 11.80 -19.76 2.13
N PRO A 107 13.08 -20.16 1.94
CA PRO A 107 14.22 -19.45 2.51
C PRO A 107 14.36 -18.05 1.90
N VAL A 108 14.76 -17.06 2.70
CA VAL A 108 15.01 -15.69 2.19
C VAL A 108 16.10 -15.69 1.10
N SER A 109 17.09 -16.58 1.18
CA SER A 109 18.12 -16.72 0.13
C SER A 109 17.53 -17.06 -1.23
N THR A 110 16.48 -17.90 -1.28
CA THR A 110 15.77 -18.22 -2.51
C THR A 110 15.12 -16.97 -3.10
N LEU A 111 14.46 -16.17 -2.26
CA LEU A 111 13.83 -14.91 -2.67
C LEU A 111 14.86 -13.88 -3.17
N VAL A 112 16.06 -13.88 -2.58
CA VAL A 112 17.18 -13.06 -3.05
C VAL A 112 17.64 -13.50 -4.44
N ASP A 113 17.85 -14.80 -4.63
CA ASP A 113 18.33 -15.35 -5.91
C ASP A 113 17.30 -15.11 -7.02
N GLU A 114 16.00 -15.35 -6.76
CA GLU A 114 14.89 -15.06 -7.68
C GLU A 114 14.82 -13.57 -8.02
N PHE A 115 14.90 -12.68 -7.02
CA PHE A 115 14.91 -11.23 -7.25
C PHE A 115 16.09 -10.80 -8.13
N VAL A 116 17.30 -11.29 -7.87
CA VAL A 116 18.48 -10.98 -8.68
C VAL A 116 18.33 -11.50 -10.11
N GLN A 117 17.76 -12.69 -10.26
CA GLN A 117 17.48 -13.29 -11.57
C GLN A 117 16.45 -12.46 -12.35
N ASP A 118 15.35 -12.06 -11.73
CA ASP A 118 14.31 -11.26 -12.37
C ASP A 118 14.81 -9.85 -12.71
N ALA A 119 15.54 -9.22 -11.79
CA ALA A 119 16.14 -7.91 -12.03
C ALA A 119 17.10 -7.93 -13.23
N SER A 120 17.83 -9.04 -13.45
CA SER A 120 18.74 -9.16 -14.59
C SER A 120 18.04 -9.14 -15.96
N GLN A 121 16.73 -9.38 -16.01
CA GLN A 121 15.92 -9.35 -17.22
C GLN A 121 15.36 -7.94 -17.53
N VAL A 122 15.56 -6.98 -16.62
CA VAL A 122 15.03 -5.62 -16.74
C VAL A 122 16.18 -4.64 -17.02
N SER A 123 15.93 -3.65 -17.88
CA SER A 123 16.94 -2.63 -18.18
C SER A 123 17.36 -1.85 -16.92
N ALA A 124 18.64 -1.48 -16.84
CA ALA A 124 19.17 -0.74 -15.70
C ALA A 124 18.44 0.60 -15.47
N ASP A 125 18.05 1.29 -16.54
CA ASP A 125 17.33 2.56 -16.44
C ASP A 125 15.91 2.39 -15.89
N SER A 126 15.23 1.29 -16.24
CA SER A 126 13.96 0.95 -15.61
C SER A 126 14.15 0.66 -14.13
N LEU A 127 15.13 -0.17 -13.75
CA LEU A 127 15.40 -0.52 -12.36
C LEU A 127 15.74 0.69 -11.48
N LYS A 128 16.47 1.68 -12.01
CA LYS A 128 16.77 2.93 -11.28
C LYS A 128 15.53 3.77 -10.99
N ARG A 129 14.50 3.67 -11.83
CA ARG A 129 13.21 4.36 -11.67
C ARG A 129 12.16 3.51 -10.95
N THR A 130 12.50 2.31 -10.50
CA THR A 130 11.60 1.43 -9.76
C THR A 130 12.03 1.41 -8.30
N PRO A 131 11.14 1.70 -7.34
CA PRO A 131 11.43 1.48 -5.92
C PRO A 131 11.80 0.02 -5.65
N ALA A 132 12.76 -0.22 -4.76
CA ALA A 132 13.18 -1.58 -4.42
C ALA A 132 12.01 -2.45 -3.95
N GLU A 133 11.12 -1.91 -3.11
CA GLU A 133 9.92 -2.58 -2.62
C GLU A 133 9.03 -3.10 -3.77
N VAL A 134 8.78 -2.26 -4.77
CA VAL A 134 7.91 -2.61 -5.91
C VAL A 134 8.52 -3.76 -6.72
N ALA A 135 9.81 -3.71 -6.99
CA ALA A 135 10.49 -4.77 -7.76
C ALA A 135 10.58 -6.08 -6.98
N VAL A 136 10.91 -6.03 -5.69
CA VAL A 136 10.97 -7.22 -4.82
C VAL A 136 9.59 -7.87 -4.72
N LEU A 137 8.54 -7.10 -4.40
CA LEU A 137 7.20 -7.65 -4.31
C LEU A 137 6.69 -8.17 -5.65
N GLY A 138 7.04 -7.51 -6.76
CA GLY A 138 6.76 -8.00 -8.10
C GLY A 138 7.38 -9.37 -8.36
N SER A 139 8.68 -9.53 -8.09
CA SER A 139 9.39 -10.81 -8.19
C SER A 139 8.75 -11.88 -7.30
N VAL A 140 8.54 -11.60 -6.01
CA VAL A 140 7.95 -12.57 -5.09
C VAL A 140 6.53 -12.97 -5.50
N HIS A 141 5.72 -12.06 -6.05
CA HIS A 141 4.40 -12.41 -6.57
C HIS A 141 4.46 -13.27 -7.84
N MET A 142 5.49 -13.14 -8.69
CA MET A 142 5.65 -14.03 -9.85
C MET A 142 5.94 -15.47 -9.46
N HIS A 143 6.67 -15.68 -8.35
CA HIS A 143 7.11 -17.01 -7.93
C HIS A 143 6.24 -17.63 -6.80
N HIS A 144 5.66 -16.79 -5.93
CA HIS A 144 5.06 -17.21 -4.65
C HIS A 144 3.68 -16.59 -4.36
N ALA A 145 2.89 -16.28 -5.39
CA ALA A 145 1.51 -15.84 -5.19
C ALA A 145 0.63 -16.94 -4.55
N CYS A 146 -0.32 -16.52 -3.71
CA CYS A 146 -1.37 -17.41 -3.23
C CYS A 146 -2.53 -17.45 -4.23
N TYR A 147 -2.87 -18.66 -4.70
CA TYR A 147 -4.04 -18.94 -5.54
C TYR A 147 -5.14 -19.65 -4.77
#